data_AF-A0A958RKY0-F1
#
_entry.id   AF-A0A958RKY0-F1
#
_cell.length_a   1.000
_cell.length_b   1.000
_cell.length_c   1.000
_cell.angle_alpha   90.00
_cell.angle_beta   90.00
_cell.angle_gamma   90.00
#
_symmetry.space_group_name_H-M   'P 1'
#
loop_
_entity.id
_entity.type
_entity.pdbx_description
1 polymer ?
#
loop_
_entity_poly.entity_id
_entity_poly.type
_entity_poly.pdbx_seq_one_letter_code
_entity_poly.pdbx_strand_id
1 'polypeptide(L)'
;MTDEGRVRSLALFFFFAALDERFAQSAAIKALKKCQQRIRRASLPDEKWPSVIVHVTNTFFNKLKQSKRRPAAISYEAGWLIPEGVDLGPWMEFQKEADLDEFLAVLWSKILGISDEAISEGLGVTVGTVRHRLGRGLHILGAVRRGDRRR
;
A
#
# COMPACT_ATOMS: atom_id res chain seq x y z
N MET A 1 7.26 4.98 17.01
CA MET A 1 6.16 4.03 16.73
C MET A 1 6.43 2.74 17.47
N THR A 2 5.46 2.20 18.21
CA THR A 2 5.62 0.92 18.94
C THR A 2 5.77 -0.25 17.96
N ASP A 3 6.37 -1.36 18.41
CA ASP A 3 6.52 -2.55 17.57
C ASP A 3 5.17 -3.13 17.11
N GLU A 4 4.15 -3.08 17.97
CA GLU A 4 2.77 -3.43 17.60
C GLU A 4 2.24 -2.51 16.49
N GLY A 5 2.46 -1.20 16.60
CA GLY A 5 2.11 -0.24 15.55
C GLY A 5 2.79 -0.56 14.22
N ARG A 6 4.06 -0.96 14.25
CA ARG A 6 4.83 -1.36 13.04
C ARG A 6 4.23 -2.58 12.34
N VAL A 7 3.85 -3.60 13.11
CA VAL A 7 3.20 -4.81 12.58
C VAL A 7 1.84 -4.45 11.99
N ARG A 8 1.03 -3.69 12.73
CA ARG A 8 -0.30 -3.25 12.30
C ARG A 8 -0.25 -2.47 10.99
N SER A 9 0.66 -1.51 10.85
CA SER A 9 0.81 -0.73 9.61
C SER A 9 1.11 -1.62 8.40
N LEU A 10 2.02 -2.59 8.53
CA LEU A 10 2.33 -3.50 7.43
C LEU A 10 1.16 -4.44 7.11
N ALA A 11 0.48 -4.96 8.12
CA ALA A 11 -0.70 -5.80 7.93
C ALA A 11 -1.83 -5.04 7.19
N LEU A 12 -2.16 -3.83 7.64
CA LEU A 12 -3.14 -2.95 6.99
C LEU A 12 -2.74 -2.66 5.54
N PHE A 13 -1.47 -2.34 5.30
CA PHE A 13 -0.99 -2.06 3.95
C PHE A 13 -1.23 -3.24 3.00
N PHE A 14 -0.76 -4.44 3.35
CA PHE A 14 -0.92 -5.60 2.46
C PHE A 14 -2.36 -6.06 2.35
N PHE A 15 -3.14 -5.89 3.40
CA PHE A 15 -4.57 -6.19 3.37
C PHE A 15 -5.29 -5.28 2.38
N PHE A 16 -5.17 -3.95 2.48
CA PHE A 16 -5.83 -3.07 1.52
C PHE A 16 -5.23 -3.15 0.11
N ALA A 17 -3.98 -3.60 -0.02
CA ALA A 17 -3.36 -3.81 -1.32
C ALA A 17 -3.82 -5.10 -2.04
N ALA A 18 -4.33 -6.11 -1.33
CA ALA A 18 -4.65 -7.41 -1.89
C ALA A 18 -6.06 -7.94 -1.55
N LEU A 19 -6.73 -7.33 -0.58
CA LEU A 19 -8.00 -7.78 0.01
C LEU A 19 -8.00 -9.27 0.42
N ASP A 20 -6.85 -9.75 0.89
CA ASP A 20 -6.62 -11.13 1.31
C ASP A 20 -5.87 -11.13 2.64
N GLU A 21 -6.52 -11.61 3.70
CA GLU A 21 -5.96 -11.64 5.05
C GLU A 21 -4.74 -12.58 5.16
N ARG A 22 -4.82 -13.79 4.57
CA ARG A 22 -3.73 -14.79 4.66
C ARG A 22 -2.49 -14.28 3.94
N PHE A 23 -2.69 -13.70 2.75
CA PHE A 23 -1.64 -13.02 2.04
C PHE A 23 -1.07 -11.88 2.87
N ALA A 24 -1.93 -11.01 3.43
CA ALA A 24 -1.51 -9.84 4.19
C ALA A 24 -0.65 -10.20 5.41
N GLN A 25 -1.07 -11.19 6.21
CA GLN A 25 -0.31 -11.69 7.35
C GLN A 25 1.07 -12.19 6.91
N SER A 26 1.11 -13.07 5.90
CA SER A 26 2.37 -13.66 5.44
C SER A 26 3.32 -12.62 4.81
N ALA A 27 2.78 -11.66 4.07
CA ALA A 27 3.54 -10.58 3.43
C ALA A 27 4.03 -9.56 4.47
N ALA A 28 3.21 -9.21 5.46
CA ALA A 28 3.57 -8.31 6.55
C ALA A 28 4.74 -8.86 7.37
N ILE A 29 4.75 -10.14 7.73
CA ILE A 29 5.87 -10.78 8.45
C ILE A 29 7.16 -10.69 7.62
N LYS A 30 7.09 -10.98 6.31
CA LYS A 30 8.25 -10.90 5.40
C LYS A 30 8.75 -9.46 5.26
N ALA A 31 7.85 -8.49 5.16
CA ALA A 31 8.20 -7.08 5.05
C ALA A 31 8.80 -6.54 6.36
N LEU A 32 8.24 -6.91 7.52
CA LEU A 32 8.74 -6.52 8.83
C LEU A 32 10.21 -6.93 9.01
N LYS A 33 10.52 -8.20 8.69
CA LYS A 33 11.90 -8.70 8.74
C LYS A 33 12.84 -7.89 7.83
N LYS A 34 12.39 -7.52 6.63
CA LYS A 34 13.16 -6.66 5.71
C LYS A 34 13.34 -5.24 6.22
N CYS A 35 12.32 -4.64 6.81
CA CYS A 35 12.41 -3.31 7.42
C CYS A 35 13.44 -3.32 8.56
N GLN A 36 13.31 -4.25 9.50
CA GLN A 36 14.23 -4.42 10.62
C GLN A 36 15.66 -4.67 10.14
N GLN A 37 15.85 -5.54 9.15
CA GLN A 37 17.15 -5.82 8.57
C GLN A 37 17.77 -4.56 7.95
N ARG A 38 16.98 -3.74 7.24
CA ARG A 38 17.47 -2.50 6.62
C ARG A 38 17.90 -1.48 7.67
N ILE A 39 17.07 -1.27 8.70
CA ILE A 39 17.37 -0.35 9.80
C ILE A 39 18.65 -0.76 10.51
N ARG A 40 18.79 -2.05 10.85
CA ARG A 40 19.99 -2.57 11.52
C ARG A 40 21.24 -2.46 10.65
N ARG A 41 21.15 -2.78 9.35
CA ARG A 41 22.31 -2.77 8.44
C ARG A 41 22.82 -1.37 8.14
N ALA A 42 21.92 -0.40 8.03
CA ALA A 42 22.27 0.98 7.73
C ALA A 42 22.34 1.87 8.99
N SER A 43 22.24 1.27 10.18
CA SER A 43 22.20 1.96 11.48
C SER A 43 21.25 3.18 11.46
N LEU A 44 20.09 3.02 10.84
CA LEU A 44 19.14 4.12 10.66
C LEU A 44 18.43 4.41 11.97
N PRO A 45 18.14 5.69 12.26
CA PRO A 45 17.39 6.04 13.45
C PRO A 45 15.90 5.68 13.25
N ASP A 46 15.19 5.47 14.36
CA ASP A 46 13.83 4.90 14.38
C ASP A 46 12.80 5.76 13.64
N GLU A 47 13.04 7.06 13.51
CA GLU A 47 12.23 8.03 12.77
C GLU A 47 12.20 7.73 11.27
N LYS A 48 13.17 6.98 10.75
CA LYS A 48 13.22 6.55 9.33
C LYS A 48 12.30 5.38 9.03
N TRP A 49 11.63 4.82 10.04
CA TRP A 49 10.74 3.69 9.86
C TRP A 49 9.67 3.90 8.76
N PRO A 50 8.97 5.05 8.66
CA PRO A 50 7.97 5.26 7.62
C PRO A 50 8.57 5.21 6.20
N SER A 51 9.71 5.88 5.99
CA SER A 51 10.44 5.84 4.70
C SER A 51 10.92 4.41 4.37
N VAL A 52 11.30 3.63 5.37
CA VAL A 52 11.67 2.21 5.21
C VAL A 52 10.46 1.34 4.83
N ILE A 53 9.28 1.54 5.43
CA ILE A 53 8.04 0.86 5.00
C ILE A 53 7.80 1.12 3.52
N VAL A 54 7.81 2.39 3.12
CA VAL A 54 7.55 2.81 1.73
C VAL A 54 8.53 2.12 0.79
N HIS A 55 9.82 2.15 1.10
CA HIS A 55 10.85 1.49 0.30
C HIS A 55 10.61 -0.03 0.15
N VAL A 56 10.38 -0.73 1.27
CA VAL A 56 10.25 -2.19 1.30
C VAL A 56 8.98 -2.63 0.56
N THR A 57 7.88 -1.92 0.78
CA THR A 57 6.59 -2.22 0.15
C THR A 57 6.60 -1.89 -1.34
N ASN A 58 7.16 -0.75 -1.75
CA ASN A 58 7.35 -0.42 -3.16
C ASN A 58 8.21 -1.48 -3.88
N THR A 59 9.32 -1.89 -3.26
CA THR A 59 10.18 -2.95 -3.81
C THR A 59 9.43 -4.29 -3.94
N PHE A 60 8.56 -4.61 -2.99
CA PHE A 60 7.74 -5.81 -3.04
C PHE A 60 6.79 -5.79 -4.24
N PHE A 61 6.05 -4.70 -4.43
CA PHE A 61 5.07 -4.58 -5.52
C PHE A 61 5.70 -4.41 -6.91
N ASN A 62 6.86 -3.75 -7.01
CA ASN A 62 7.61 -3.69 -8.27
C ASN A 62 8.09 -5.07 -8.73
N LYS A 63 8.49 -5.95 -7.80
CA LYS A 63 8.83 -7.34 -8.13
C LYS A 63 7.62 -8.13 -8.61
N LEU A 64 6.45 -7.91 -8.03
CA LEU A 64 5.20 -8.53 -8.50
C LEU A 64 4.86 -8.06 -9.93
N LYS A 65 4.96 -6.76 -10.21
CA LYS A 65 4.74 -6.19 -11.56
C LYS A 65 5.67 -6.84 -12.59
N GLN A 66 6.94 -7.02 -12.27
CA GLN A 66 7.93 -7.64 -13.16
C GLN A 66 7.68 -9.14 -13.38
N SER A 67 7.09 -9.83 -12.41
CA SER A 67 6.90 -11.28 -12.46
C SER A 67 5.85 -11.74 -13.49
N LYS A 68 5.11 -10.85 -14.16
CA LYS A 68 3.89 -11.12 -14.98
C LYS A 68 2.77 -11.90 -14.26
N ARG A 69 3.06 -12.46 -13.09
CA ARG A 69 2.11 -12.81 -12.05
C ARG A 69 1.52 -11.50 -11.54
N ARG A 70 0.51 -10.98 -12.25
CA ARG A 70 -0.45 -10.10 -11.58
C ARG A 70 -0.79 -10.79 -10.25
N PRO A 71 -0.89 -10.07 -9.12
CA PRO A 71 -1.62 -10.62 -8.00
C PRO A 71 -2.91 -11.14 -8.62
N ALA A 72 -3.14 -12.46 -8.53
CA ALA A 72 -4.31 -13.08 -9.13
C ALA A 72 -5.49 -12.19 -8.76
N ALA A 73 -6.34 -11.86 -9.73
CA ALA A 73 -7.57 -11.13 -9.47
C ALA A 73 -8.15 -11.72 -8.17
N ILE A 74 -8.28 -10.86 -7.17
CA ILE A 74 -8.59 -11.17 -5.77
C ILE A 74 -9.58 -12.34 -5.75
N SER A 75 -9.08 -13.53 -5.43
CA SER A 75 -9.96 -14.68 -5.28
C SER A 75 -10.53 -14.59 -3.88
N TYR A 76 -11.82 -14.23 -3.77
CA TYR A 76 -12.58 -14.20 -2.52
C TYR A 76 -12.73 -15.59 -1.86
N GLU A 77 -12.08 -16.63 -2.38
CA GLU A 77 -12.10 -17.97 -1.80
C GLU A 77 -11.43 -18.05 -0.41
N ALA A 78 -10.75 -17.00 0.04
CA ALA A 78 -10.07 -16.95 1.33
C ALA A 78 -10.99 -16.64 2.52
N GLY A 79 -12.20 -17.21 2.61
CA GLY A 79 -12.99 -17.33 3.87
C GLY A 79 -13.17 -16.06 4.71
N TRP A 80 -12.98 -14.88 4.13
CA TRP A 80 -13.02 -13.61 4.83
C TRP A 80 -14.43 -13.07 4.79
N LEU A 81 -15.02 -12.91 5.98
CA LEU A 81 -16.32 -12.27 6.15
C LEU A 81 -16.12 -10.76 6.11
N ILE A 82 -16.48 -10.13 4.99
CA ILE A 82 -16.65 -8.68 4.92
C ILE A 82 -17.75 -8.33 5.93
N PRO A 83 -17.53 -7.39 6.87
CA PRO A 83 -18.57 -6.97 7.79
C PRO A 83 -19.83 -6.51 7.05
N GLU A 84 -21.00 -6.83 7.58
CA GLU A 84 -22.27 -6.41 7.00
C GLU A 84 -22.30 -4.88 6.79
N GLY A 85 -22.74 -4.45 5.60
CA GLY A 85 -22.82 -3.03 5.24
C GLY A 85 -21.52 -2.40 4.72
N VAL A 86 -20.42 -3.14 4.62
CA VAL A 86 -19.18 -2.64 4.01
C VAL A 86 -19.14 -3.00 2.52
N ASP A 87 -19.24 -1.98 1.66
CA ASP A 87 -19.04 -2.13 0.22
C ASP A 87 -17.57 -1.91 -0.17
N LEU A 88 -16.90 -2.98 -0.59
CA LEU A 88 -15.53 -2.95 -1.12
C LEU A 88 -15.47 -2.77 -2.64
N GLY A 89 -16.62 -2.74 -3.33
CA GLY A 89 -16.71 -2.58 -4.78
C GLY A 89 -15.93 -1.37 -5.30
N PRO A 90 -16.13 -0.16 -4.73
CA PRO A 90 -15.37 1.02 -5.12
C PRO A 90 -13.86 0.87 -4.92
N TRP A 91 -13.43 0.16 -3.88
CA TRP A 91 -12.00 -0.07 -3.63
C TRP A 91 -11.40 -1.03 -4.67
N MET A 92 -12.14 -2.09 -5.02
CA MET A 92 -11.73 -3.03 -6.07
C MET A 92 -11.68 -2.38 -7.45
N GLU A 93 -12.64 -1.53 -7.78
CA GLU A 93 -12.65 -0.80 -9.06
C GLU A 93 -11.53 0.24 -9.10
N PHE A 94 -11.28 0.96 -8.00
CA PHE A 94 -10.09 1.82 -7.87
C PHE A 94 -8.78 1.05 -8.09
N GLN A 95 -8.62 -0.14 -7.50
CA GLN A 95 -7.43 -0.96 -7.70
C GLN A 95 -7.23 -1.39 -9.16
N LYS A 96 -8.31 -1.52 -9.95
CA LYS A 96 -8.24 -1.87 -11.37
C LYS A 96 -7.93 -0.66 -12.26
N GLU A 97 -8.45 0.51 -11.91
CA GLU A 97 -8.32 1.72 -12.72
C GLU A 97 -7.04 2.51 -12.46
N ALA A 98 -6.57 2.55 -11.21
CA ALA A 98 -5.41 3.33 -10.84
C ALA A 98 -4.10 2.67 -11.27
N ASP A 99 -3.14 3.48 -11.69
CA ASP A 99 -1.77 3.00 -11.86
C ASP A 99 -1.20 2.58 -10.51
N LEU A 100 -0.31 1.58 -10.51
CA LEU A 100 0.28 1.05 -9.28
C LEU A 100 0.87 2.16 -8.38
N ASP A 101 1.55 3.13 -8.99
CA ASP A 101 2.19 4.24 -8.25
C ASP A 101 1.16 5.16 -7.58
N GLU A 102 -0.01 5.36 -8.21
CA GLU A 102 -1.12 6.16 -7.67
C GLU A 102 -1.83 5.41 -6.55
N PHE A 103 -2.09 4.11 -6.77
CA PHE A 103 -2.69 3.21 -5.79
C PHE A 103 -1.85 3.11 -4.51
N LEU A 104 -0.54 2.87 -4.65
CA LEU A 104 0.37 2.79 -3.51
C LEU A 104 0.51 4.13 -2.78
N ALA A 105 0.50 5.25 -3.50
CA ALA A 105 0.52 6.58 -2.88
C ALA A 105 -0.70 6.82 -1.97
N VAL A 106 -1.90 6.39 -2.40
CA VAL A 106 -3.12 6.44 -1.57
C VAL A 106 -2.98 5.55 -0.33
N LEU A 107 -2.45 4.32 -0.47
CA LEU A 107 -2.22 3.43 0.67
C LEU A 107 -1.27 4.05 1.71
N TRP A 108 -0.11 4.54 1.30
CA TRP A 108 0.86 5.12 2.24
C TRP A 108 0.31 6.38 2.92
N SER A 109 -0.33 7.28 2.16
CA SER A 109 -0.81 8.54 2.70
C SER A 109 -2.09 8.39 3.53
N LYS A 110 -3.10 7.68 3.00
CA LYS A 110 -4.45 7.68 3.58
C LYS A 110 -4.75 6.49 4.48
N ILE A 111 -4.12 5.35 4.23
CA ILE A 111 -4.30 4.17 5.10
C ILE A 111 -3.26 4.15 6.22
N LEU A 112 -1.99 4.45 5.89
CA LEU A 112 -0.92 4.42 6.88
C LEU A 112 -0.60 5.77 7.53
N GLY A 113 -1.10 6.89 6.99
CA GLY A 113 -0.84 8.22 7.52
C GLY A 113 0.62 8.67 7.38
N ILE A 114 1.37 8.12 6.43
CA ILE A 114 2.77 8.48 6.20
C ILE A 114 2.83 9.85 5.50
N SER A 115 3.71 10.74 5.98
CA SER A 115 3.87 12.07 5.39
C SER A 115 4.47 12.02 4.00
N ASP A 116 4.19 13.05 3.19
CA ASP A 116 4.71 13.15 1.82
C ASP A 116 6.24 13.12 1.79
N GLU A 117 6.89 13.71 2.80
CA GLU A 117 8.35 13.75 2.95
C GLU A 117 8.91 12.35 3.11
N ALA A 118 8.33 11.55 4.02
CA ALA A 118 8.76 10.18 4.25
C ALA A 118 8.46 9.26 3.04
N ILE A 119 7.34 9.47 2.35
CA ILE A 119 7.06 8.78 1.09
C ILE A 119 8.10 9.14 0.04
N SER A 120 8.40 10.43 -0.11
CA SER A 120 9.36 10.92 -1.09
C SER A 120 10.77 10.36 -0.84
N GLU A 121 11.18 10.30 0.43
CA GLU A 121 12.44 9.70 0.86
C GLU A 121 12.47 8.20 0.56
N GLY A 122 11.43 7.45 0.92
CA GLY A 122 11.36 6.01 0.71
C GLY A 122 11.36 5.60 -0.78
N LEU A 123 10.85 6.48 -1.65
CA LEU A 123 10.80 6.28 -3.09
C LEU A 123 12.03 6.84 -3.84
N GLY A 124 12.77 7.78 -3.25
CA GLY A 124 13.82 8.52 -3.95
C GLY A 124 13.27 9.46 -5.04
N VAL A 125 12.12 10.09 -4.79
CA VAL A 125 11.47 11.05 -5.72
C VAL A 125 11.16 12.36 -5.01
N THR A 126 10.69 13.38 -5.72
CA THR A 126 10.31 14.66 -5.11
C THR A 126 8.96 14.55 -4.38
N VAL A 127 8.76 15.39 -3.35
CA VAL A 127 7.46 15.56 -2.67
C VAL A 127 6.36 15.95 -3.67
N GLY A 128 6.68 16.78 -4.69
CA GLY A 128 5.75 17.14 -5.76
C GLY A 128 5.26 15.92 -6.55
N THR A 129 6.15 14.97 -6.83
CA THR A 129 5.80 13.69 -7.48
C THR A 129 4.85 12.87 -6.61
N VAL A 130 5.09 12.82 -5.30
CA VAL A 130 4.18 12.13 -4.36
C VAL A 130 2.79 12.76 -4.37
N ARG A 131 2.71 14.09 -4.23
CA ARG A 131 1.44 14.83 -4.25
C ARG A 131 0.69 14.66 -5.56
N HIS A 132 1.40 14.65 -6.69
CA HIS A 132 0.79 14.39 -7.99
C HIS A 132 0.16 12.99 -8.06
N ARG A 133 0.90 11.94 -7.67
CA ARG A 133 0.40 10.56 -7.65
C ARG A 133 -0.78 10.39 -6.71
N LEU A 134 -0.69 10.98 -5.51
CA LEU A 134 -1.77 10.97 -4.53
C LEU A 134 -3.01 11.69 -5.06
N GLY A 135 -2.85 12.88 -5.65
CA GLY A 135 -3.94 13.66 -6.23
C GLY A 135 -4.66 12.90 -7.34
N ARG A 136 -3.92 12.27 -8.25
CA ARG A 136 -4.49 11.42 -9.30
C ARG A 136 -5.22 10.20 -8.72
N GLY A 137 -4.61 9.48 -7.77
CA GLY A 137 -5.25 8.33 -7.12
C GLY A 137 -6.55 8.69 -6.40
N LEU A 138 -6.58 9.81 -5.66
CA LEU A 138 -7.79 10.30 -4.99
C LEU A 138 -8.87 10.75 -5.98
N HIS A 139 -8.47 11.33 -7.11
CA HIS A 139 -9.42 11.70 -8.17
C HIS A 139 -10.10 10.48 -8.78
N ILE A 140 -9.34 9.41 -9.06
CA ILE A 140 -9.86 8.14 -9.58
C ILE A 140 -10.81 7.50 -8.55
N LEU A 141 -10.36 7.37 -7.29
CA LEU A 141 -11.19 6.81 -6.22
C LEU A 141 -12.51 7.60 -6.05
N GLY A 142 -12.46 8.92 -6.17
CA GLY A 142 -13.64 9.78 -6.14
C GLY A 142 -14.58 9.57 -7.33
N ALA A 143 -14.03 9.38 -8.55
CA ALA A 143 -14.82 9.12 -9.75
C ALA A 143 -15.52 7.76 -9.70
N VAL A 144 -14.79 6.71 -9.28
CA VAL A 144 -15.34 5.36 -9.05
C VAL A 144 -16.50 5.41 -8.06
N ARG A 145 -16.34 6.11 -6.92
CA ARG A 145 -17.40 6.26 -5.92
C ARG A 145 -18.66 6.94 -6.46
N ARG A 146 -18.52 7.89 -7.40
CA ARG A 146 -19.67 8.61 -7.98
C ARG A 146 -20.32 7.85 -9.14
N GLY A 147 -19.71 6.77 -9.63
CA GLY A 147 -20.12 6.15 -10.89
C GLY A 147 -19.84 7.01 -12.13
N ASP A 148 -19.04 8.07 -11.98
CA ASP A 148 -18.64 8.97 -13.07
C ASP A 148 -17.55 8.29 -13.90
N ARG A 149 -17.93 7.32 -14.73
CA ARG A 149 -17.02 6.81 -15.76
C ARG A 149 -16.74 7.94 -16.74
N ARG A 150 -15.47 8.33 -16.87
CA ARG A 150 -15.01 9.02 -18.09
C ARG A 150 -15.21 8.05 -19.25
N ARG A 151 -16.33 8.19 -19.96
CA ARG A 151 -16.49 7.71 -21.33
C ARG A 151 -15.70 8.60 -22.28
#